data_AF-A0A7M7Q6H4-F1
#
_entry.id   AF-A0A7M7Q6H4-F1
#
_cell.length_a   1.000
_cell.length_b   1.000
_cell.length_c   1.000
_cell.angle_alpha   90.00
_cell.angle_beta   90.00
_cell.angle_gamma   90.00
#
_symmetry.space_group_name_H-M   'P 1'
#
loop_
_entity.id
_entity.type
_entity.pdbx_description
1 polymer ?
#
loop_
_entity_poly.entity_id
_entity_poly.type
_entity_poly.pdbx_seq_one_letter_code
_entity_poly.pdbx_strand_id
1 'polypeptide(L)'
;MKMDQNFNKILKIIDFYCEIIENPEVLREIDINCLKKTFQACLFIENAVKKIKEEKKEIVFESHLNAWMSRKKKTIVYKCFNFKNACDTLLEFCLKEDKISNDVIDEMLKIYIHHCGSVRFEANVNHILTHSMRANALLDIFKNLEISESDIDDEVLIASWEHEIKVGKQKKVNDFLKDMFDKEEIPRLIELAYKSETSSPINILILDFLSKKLEDYNILLYTELKNNEKKVLLKLLMDNSQFQLTFVDATFYIGRNMEKDEDEDWITSTEITYNDLKKIILILLDGPRDIYQLIVDRIKLAKELDAVWEDVERDCIL
;
A
#
# COMPACT_ATOMS: atom_id res chain seq x y z
N MET A 1 -30.87 26.64 17.47
CA MET A 1 -29.82 26.67 18.50
C MET A 1 -29.71 25.42 19.39
N LYS A 2 -30.78 24.78 19.89
CA LYS A 2 -30.66 23.50 20.65
C LYS A 2 -30.37 22.26 19.79
N MET A 3 -30.70 22.28 18.50
CA MET A 3 -30.52 21.13 17.58
C MET A 3 -29.05 20.94 17.15
N ASP A 4 -28.32 22.05 16.93
CA ASP A 4 -26.91 22.03 16.48
C ASP A 4 -25.92 21.53 17.55
N GLN A 5 -26.19 21.79 18.84
CA GLN A 5 -25.33 21.35 19.93
C GLN A 5 -25.38 19.83 20.15
N ASN A 6 -26.57 19.23 20.03
CA ASN A 6 -26.74 17.77 20.12
C ASN A 6 -26.11 17.06 18.91
N PHE A 7 -26.23 17.65 17.72
CA PHE A 7 -25.66 17.08 16.50
C PHE A 7 -24.13 17.08 16.54
N ASN A 8 -23.50 18.20 16.91
CA ASN A 8 -22.05 18.27 17.08
C ASN A 8 -21.52 17.34 18.17
N LYS A 9 -22.30 17.08 19.23
CA LYS A 9 -21.93 16.12 20.27
C LYS A 9 -21.90 14.69 19.71
N ILE A 10 -22.88 14.31 18.88
CA ILE A 10 -22.89 12.99 18.21
C ILE A 10 -21.67 12.83 17.32
N LEU A 11 -21.35 13.84 16.50
CA LEU A 11 -20.18 13.81 15.61
C LEU A 11 -18.88 13.62 16.40
N LYS A 12 -18.68 14.36 17.49
CA LYS A 12 -17.49 14.21 18.35
C LYS A 12 -17.35 12.81 18.97
N ILE A 13 -18.46 12.20 19.37
CA ILE A 13 -18.45 10.86 19.97
C ILE A 13 -18.12 9.80 18.91
N ILE A 14 -18.67 9.94 17.69
CA ILE A 14 -18.34 9.05 16.56
C ILE A 14 -16.89 9.20 16.14
N ASP A 15 -16.40 10.44 16.09
CA ASP A 15 -15.02 10.76 15.75
C ASP A 15 -14.03 10.11 16.74
N PHE A 16 -14.30 10.22 18.03
CA PHE A 16 -13.56 9.51 19.07
C PHE A 16 -13.63 7.98 18.91
N TYR A 17 -14.80 7.43 18.61
CA TYR A 17 -14.95 6.00 18.33
C TYR A 17 -14.14 5.55 17.11
N CYS A 18 -14.15 6.34 16.02
CA CYS A 18 -13.34 6.05 14.84
C CYS A 18 -11.84 6.12 15.15
N GLU A 19 -11.38 7.11 15.93
CA GLU A 19 -9.98 7.20 16.37
C GLU A 19 -9.53 5.96 17.17
N ILE A 20 -10.42 5.39 17.99
CA ILE A 20 -10.19 4.15 18.74
C ILE A 20 -10.05 2.93 17.82
N ILE A 21 -10.99 2.75 16.89
CA ILE A 21 -11.00 1.56 16.02
C ILE A 21 -9.92 1.62 14.93
N GLU A 22 -9.58 2.83 14.46
CA GLU A 22 -8.61 3.04 13.36
C GLU A 22 -7.16 3.10 13.84
N ASN A 23 -6.92 3.35 15.13
CA ASN A 23 -5.58 3.45 15.68
C ASN A 23 -5.43 2.64 16.98
N PRO A 24 -5.00 1.36 16.88
CA PRO A 24 -4.80 0.47 18.03
C PRO A 24 -3.82 1.03 19.07
N GLU A 25 -2.92 1.93 18.65
CA GLU A 25 -1.91 2.57 19.52
C GLU A 25 -2.53 3.50 20.56
N VAL A 26 -3.71 4.07 20.29
CA VAL A 26 -4.45 4.94 21.22
C VAL A 26 -4.86 4.17 22.49
N LEU A 27 -4.84 2.83 22.43
CA LEU A 27 -5.41 1.95 23.44
C LEU A 27 -4.38 1.06 24.15
N ARG A 28 -3.08 1.34 23.98
CA ARG A 28 -1.99 0.62 24.69
C ARG A 28 -2.13 0.62 26.23
N GLU A 29 -3.01 1.47 26.79
CA GLU A 29 -3.34 1.52 28.21
C GLU A 29 -4.87 1.59 28.45
N ILE A 30 -5.67 0.69 27.86
CA ILE A 30 -7.08 0.57 28.29
C ILE A 30 -7.11 0.08 29.74
N ASP A 31 -7.48 0.98 30.64
CA ASP A 31 -7.97 0.62 31.96
C ASP A 31 -9.51 0.40 31.93
N ILE A 32 -10.03 -0.18 33.01
CA ILE A 32 -11.46 -0.48 33.15
C ILE A 32 -12.34 0.79 33.03
N ASN A 33 -11.82 1.96 33.42
CA ASN A 33 -12.56 3.22 33.37
C ASN A 33 -12.68 3.77 31.94
N CYS A 34 -11.60 3.67 31.18
CA CYS A 34 -11.55 3.98 29.76
C CYS A 34 -12.53 3.08 29.00
N LEU A 35 -12.46 1.77 29.23
CA LEU A 35 -13.39 0.79 28.65
C LEU A 35 -14.85 1.16 28.89
N LYS A 36 -15.23 1.49 30.13
CA LYS A 36 -16.61 1.88 30.48
C LYS A 36 -17.08 3.11 29.71
N LYS A 37 -16.23 4.13 29.56
CA LYS A 37 -16.55 5.35 28.80
C LYS A 37 -16.70 5.05 27.30
N THR A 38 -15.81 4.23 26.76
CA THR A 38 -15.84 3.82 25.35
C THR A 38 -17.07 2.97 25.06
N PHE A 39 -17.44 2.06 25.94
CA PHE A 39 -18.67 1.27 25.80
C PHE A 39 -19.93 2.15 25.84
N GLN A 40 -19.98 3.11 26.76
CA GLN A 40 -21.07 4.10 26.81
C GLN A 40 -21.16 4.94 25.53
N ALA A 41 -20.02 5.32 24.95
CA ALA A 41 -19.97 5.98 23.65
C ALA A 41 -20.55 5.09 22.54
N CYS A 42 -20.19 3.81 22.50
CA CYS A 42 -20.72 2.84 21.52
C CYS A 42 -22.24 2.69 21.64
N LEU A 43 -22.76 2.51 22.87
CA LEU A 43 -24.20 2.46 23.12
C LEU A 43 -24.91 3.75 22.67
N PHE A 44 -24.30 4.90 22.94
CA PHE A 44 -24.86 6.18 22.51
C PHE A 44 -24.91 6.27 20.97
N ILE A 45 -23.86 5.83 20.29
CA ILE A 45 -23.78 5.81 18.83
C ILE A 45 -24.88 4.89 18.24
N GLU A 46 -25.00 3.65 18.72
CA GLU A 46 -26.03 2.71 18.22
C GLU A 46 -27.43 3.29 18.39
N ASN A 47 -27.72 3.88 19.56
CA ASN A 47 -29.01 4.50 19.84
C ASN A 47 -29.26 5.74 18.96
N ALA A 48 -28.25 6.57 18.74
CA ALA A 48 -28.36 7.74 17.87
C ALA A 48 -28.63 7.32 16.42
N VAL A 49 -27.90 6.34 15.91
CA VAL A 49 -28.06 5.80 14.55
C VAL A 49 -29.43 5.15 14.37
N LYS A 50 -29.89 4.39 15.36
CA LYS A 50 -31.24 3.81 15.36
C LYS A 50 -32.31 4.90 15.26
N LYS A 51 -32.21 5.94 16.07
CA LYS A 51 -33.13 7.08 16.04
C LYS A 51 -33.08 7.83 14.71
N ILE A 52 -31.90 8.04 14.13
CA ILE A 52 -31.73 8.68 12.81
C ILE A 52 -32.45 7.87 11.72
N LYS A 53 -32.37 6.54 11.77
CA LYS A 53 -33.07 5.64 10.86
C LYS A 53 -34.59 5.68 11.04
N GLU A 54 -35.06 5.66 12.29
CA GLU A 54 -36.48 5.79 12.61
C GLU A 54 -37.06 7.14 12.11
N GLU A 55 -36.26 8.20 12.20
CA GLU A 55 -36.62 9.54 11.69
C GLU A 55 -36.40 9.70 10.17
N LYS A 56 -35.89 8.69 9.46
CA LYS A 56 -35.54 8.72 8.02
C LYS A 56 -34.59 9.87 7.63
N LYS A 57 -33.62 10.16 8.49
CA LYS A 57 -32.65 11.27 8.33
C LYS A 57 -31.23 10.81 7.96
N GLU A 58 -31.06 9.58 7.50
CA GLU A 58 -29.76 8.97 7.24
C GLU A 58 -28.93 9.79 6.26
N ILE A 59 -29.49 10.16 5.11
CA ILE A 59 -28.76 10.91 4.07
C ILE A 59 -28.23 12.25 4.61
N VAL A 60 -29.07 12.95 5.38
CA VAL A 60 -28.70 14.25 5.97
C VAL A 60 -27.61 14.08 7.01
N PHE A 61 -27.71 13.04 7.84
CA PHE A 61 -26.71 12.74 8.85
C PHE A 61 -25.36 12.34 8.23
N GLU A 62 -25.38 11.40 7.28
CA GLU A 62 -24.19 10.90 6.60
C GLU A 62 -23.48 12.01 5.83
N SER A 63 -24.21 12.90 5.18
CA SER A 63 -23.64 14.07 4.51
C SER A 63 -22.88 14.98 5.48
N HIS A 64 -23.48 15.32 6.62
CA HIS A 64 -22.82 16.16 7.62
C HIS A 64 -21.64 15.44 8.32
N LEU A 65 -21.76 14.13 8.58
CA LEU A 65 -20.68 13.34 9.14
C LEU A 65 -19.47 13.32 8.21
N ASN A 66 -19.68 13.04 6.94
CA ASN A 66 -18.60 13.01 5.97
C ASN A 66 -17.98 14.40 5.78
N ALA A 67 -18.78 15.47 5.78
CA ALA A 67 -18.26 16.84 5.76
C ALA A 67 -17.39 17.16 7.01
N TRP A 68 -17.76 16.67 8.19
CA TRP A 68 -16.95 16.80 9.40
C TRP A 68 -15.63 16.04 9.29
N MET A 69 -15.67 14.80 8.81
CA MET A 69 -14.50 13.94 8.66
C MET A 69 -13.52 14.47 7.59
N SER A 70 -14.02 15.01 6.47
CA SER A 70 -13.19 15.65 5.46
C SER A 70 -12.45 16.89 5.99
N ARG A 71 -13.05 17.66 6.91
CA ARG A 71 -12.35 18.78 7.59
C ARG A 71 -11.18 18.29 8.45
N LYS A 72 -11.28 17.07 8.97
CA LYS A 72 -10.19 16.37 9.68
C LYS A 72 -9.23 15.62 8.75
N LYS A 73 -9.35 15.78 7.42
CA LYS A 73 -8.55 15.09 6.40
C LYS A 73 -8.69 13.55 6.41
N LYS A 74 -9.78 13.01 6.98
CA LYS A 74 -10.09 11.58 6.86
C LYS A 74 -10.68 11.31 5.46
N THR A 75 -10.18 10.27 4.79
CA THR A 75 -10.56 9.88 3.42
C THR A 75 -11.71 8.87 3.37
N ILE A 76 -12.03 8.25 4.50
CA ILE A 76 -13.08 7.23 4.61
C ILE A 76 -14.46 7.88 4.57
N VAL A 77 -15.35 7.31 3.75
CA VAL A 77 -16.76 7.70 3.67
C VAL A 77 -17.58 6.82 4.62
N TYR A 78 -18.09 7.42 5.69
CA TYR A 78 -18.88 6.71 6.70
C TYR A 78 -20.37 6.78 6.40
N LYS A 79 -21.06 5.66 6.65
CA LYS A 79 -22.52 5.50 6.56
C LYS A 79 -23.10 5.07 7.90
N CYS A 80 -24.40 5.27 8.12
CA CYS A 80 -25.14 4.82 9.30
C CYS A 80 -24.99 3.31 9.53
N PHE A 81 -24.82 2.51 8.47
CA PHE A 81 -24.59 1.07 8.61
C PHE A 81 -23.27 0.75 9.33
N ASN A 82 -22.22 1.56 9.18
CA ASN A 82 -20.92 1.33 9.81
C ASN A 82 -20.99 1.41 11.34
N PHE A 83 -22.00 2.10 11.88
CA PHE A 83 -22.14 2.38 13.31
C PHE A 83 -23.29 1.61 13.98
N LYS A 84 -24.05 0.81 13.22
CA LYS A 84 -25.25 0.14 13.73
C LYS A 84 -24.95 -0.87 14.85
N ASN A 85 -23.73 -1.41 14.84
CA ASN A 85 -23.25 -2.48 15.71
C ASN A 85 -21.93 -2.08 16.41
N ALA A 86 -21.80 -0.79 16.80
CA ALA A 86 -20.58 -0.26 17.39
C ALA A 86 -20.10 -1.04 18.64
N CYS A 87 -21.03 -1.57 19.45
CA CYS A 87 -20.67 -2.39 20.61
C CYS A 87 -20.06 -3.73 20.20
N ASP A 88 -20.53 -4.32 19.10
CA ASP A 88 -20.04 -5.61 18.58
C ASP A 88 -18.62 -5.45 18.05
N THR A 89 -18.38 -4.36 17.32
CA THR A 89 -17.05 -4.01 16.80
C THR A 89 -16.05 -3.72 17.92
N LEU A 90 -16.47 -3.03 18.98
CA LEU A 90 -15.61 -2.83 20.15
C LEU A 90 -15.28 -4.16 20.84
N LEU A 91 -16.26 -5.05 21.00
CA LEU A 91 -16.01 -6.37 21.59
C LEU A 91 -15.04 -7.19 20.73
N GLU A 92 -15.23 -7.20 19.42
CA GLU A 92 -14.33 -7.87 18.49
C GLU A 92 -12.90 -7.31 18.58
N PHE A 93 -12.75 -5.98 18.64
CA PHE A 93 -11.45 -5.34 18.85
C PHE A 93 -10.81 -5.81 20.17
N CYS A 94 -11.54 -5.73 21.28
CA CYS A 94 -11.00 -6.13 22.59
C CYS A 94 -10.57 -7.60 22.67
N LEU A 95 -11.23 -8.49 21.94
CA LEU A 95 -10.91 -9.92 21.93
C LEU A 95 -9.75 -10.28 20.99
N LYS A 96 -9.39 -9.40 20.05
CA LYS A 96 -8.29 -9.61 19.10
C LYS A 96 -6.94 -9.08 19.61
N GLU A 97 -6.97 -8.07 20.47
CA GLU A 97 -5.75 -7.41 20.96
C GLU A 97 -5.10 -8.17 22.12
N ASP A 98 -3.85 -8.58 21.92
CA ASP A 98 -3.04 -9.35 22.88
C ASP A 98 -2.59 -8.53 24.10
N LYS A 99 -2.53 -7.20 23.96
CA LYS A 99 -2.09 -6.27 25.01
C LYS A 99 -3.17 -5.96 26.05
N ILE A 100 -4.43 -6.31 25.81
CA ILE A 100 -5.52 -6.02 26.74
C ILE A 100 -5.53 -7.08 27.85
N SER A 101 -5.45 -6.64 29.11
CA SER A 101 -5.46 -7.55 30.24
C SER A 101 -6.77 -8.35 30.34
N ASN A 102 -6.66 -9.60 30.81
CA ASN A 102 -7.84 -10.47 31.02
C ASN A 102 -8.88 -9.83 31.95
N ASP A 103 -8.47 -9.07 32.96
CA ASP A 103 -9.39 -8.37 33.88
C ASP A 103 -10.27 -7.35 33.15
N VAL A 104 -9.72 -6.66 32.14
CA VAL A 104 -10.45 -5.70 31.30
C VAL A 104 -11.41 -6.45 30.36
N ILE A 105 -10.99 -7.58 29.80
CA ILE A 105 -11.84 -8.43 28.95
C ILE A 105 -13.03 -8.94 29.77
N ASP A 106 -12.80 -9.46 30.97
CA ASP A 106 -13.86 -9.96 31.85
C ASP A 106 -14.89 -8.89 32.19
N GLU A 107 -14.45 -7.67 32.47
CA GLU A 107 -15.35 -6.54 32.72
C GLU A 107 -16.10 -6.13 31.43
N MET A 108 -15.45 -6.15 30.27
CA MET A 108 -16.09 -5.88 28.97
C MET A 108 -17.20 -6.88 28.70
N LEU A 109 -16.97 -8.17 28.93
CA LEU A 109 -17.97 -9.22 28.76
C LEU A 109 -19.18 -9.01 29.67
N LYS A 110 -18.95 -8.66 30.95
CA LYS A 110 -20.03 -8.35 31.91
C LYS A 110 -20.87 -7.16 31.45
N ILE A 111 -20.22 -6.05 31.07
CA ILE A 111 -20.89 -4.84 30.59
C ILE A 111 -21.68 -5.14 29.31
N TYR A 112 -21.08 -5.86 28.37
CA TYR A 112 -21.70 -6.23 27.11
C TYR A 112 -22.94 -7.10 27.34
N ILE A 113 -22.85 -8.18 28.11
CA ILE A 113 -24.00 -9.05 28.39
C ILE A 113 -25.11 -8.27 29.11
N HIS A 114 -24.75 -7.40 30.05
CA HIS A 114 -25.71 -6.59 30.80
C HIS A 114 -26.51 -5.63 29.89
N HIS A 115 -25.86 -4.95 28.95
CA HIS A 115 -26.50 -3.93 28.12
C HIS A 115 -27.03 -4.43 26.76
N CYS A 116 -26.35 -5.40 26.15
CA CYS A 116 -26.66 -5.91 24.81
C CYS A 116 -27.41 -7.24 24.84
N GLY A 117 -27.38 -7.96 25.98
CA GLY A 117 -28.07 -9.23 26.18
C GLY A 117 -27.27 -10.45 25.72
N SER A 118 -27.54 -11.60 26.35
CA SER A 118 -26.83 -12.87 26.10
C SER A 118 -27.02 -13.42 24.69
N VAL A 119 -28.19 -13.23 24.09
CA VAL A 119 -28.49 -13.71 22.72
C VAL A 119 -27.62 -12.99 21.68
N ARG A 120 -27.49 -11.65 21.79
CA ARG A 120 -26.63 -10.85 20.89
C ARG A 120 -25.16 -11.19 21.10
N PHE A 121 -24.76 -11.38 22.36
CA PHE A 121 -23.42 -11.80 22.72
C PHE A 121 -23.05 -13.15 22.08
N GLU A 122 -23.88 -14.18 22.24
CA GLU A 122 -23.63 -15.51 21.69
C GLU A 122 -23.52 -15.47 20.16
N ALA A 123 -24.42 -14.74 19.49
CA ALA A 123 -24.36 -14.57 18.04
C ALA A 123 -23.07 -13.86 17.59
N ASN A 124 -22.65 -12.80 18.30
CA ASN A 124 -21.44 -12.06 17.97
C ASN A 124 -20.17 -12.87 18.25
N VAL A 125 -20.10 -13.59 19.38
CA VAL A 125 -19.00 -14.50 19.67
C VAL A 125 -18.92 -15.59 18.61
N ASN A 126 -20.03 -16.25 18.27
CA ASN A 126 -20.03 -17.24 17.19
C ASN A 126 -19.58 -16.64 15.85
N HIS A 127 -19.96 -15.40 15.54
CA HIS A 127 -19.46 -14.68 14.37
C HIS A 127 -17.94 -14.46 14.42
N ILE A 128 -17.42 -13.95 15.54
CA ILE A 128 -15.97 -13.70 15.76
C ILE A 128 -15.19 -15.02 15.67
N LEU A 129 -15.66 -16.08 16.35
CA LEU A 129 -15.08 -17.42 16.32
C LEU A 129 -15.12 -18.05 14.91
N THR A 130 -16.10 -17.71 14.08
CA THR A 130 -16.26 -18.32 12.75
C THR A 130 -15.55 -17.53 11.64
N HIS A 131 -15.57 -16.19 11.68
CA HIS A 131 -15.04 -15.36 10.59
C HIS A 131 -13.68 -14.75 10.94
N SER A 132 -13.55 -14.20 12.14
CA SER A 132 -12.35 -13.47 12.56
C SER A 132 -11.23 -14.42 12.99
N MET A 133 -11.57 -15.52 13.68
CA MET A 133 -10.60 -16.58 13.97
C MET A 133 -10.23 -17.40 12.72
N ARG A 134 -11.07 -17.47 11.68
CA ARG A 134 -10.66 -18.08 10.40
C ARG A 134 -9.65 -17.20 9.66
N ALA A 135 -9.83 -15.89 9.67
CA ALA A 135 -8.86 -14.95 9.12
C ALA A 135 -7.54 -15.01 9.92
N ASN A 136 -7.59 -14.98 11.25
CA ASN A 136 -6.39 -15.09 12.08
C ASN A 136 -5.75 -16.48 12.01
N ALA A 137 -6.52 -17.57 11.93
CA ALA A 137 -5.97 -18.90 11.71
C ALA A 137 -5.35 -19.04 10.31
N LEU A 138 -5.90 -18.37 9.28
CA LEU A 138 -5.27 -18.29 7.96
C LEU A 138 -3.97 -17.48 8.04
N LEU A 139 -3.95 -16.34 8.71
CA LEU A 139 -2.73 -15.56 8.95
C LEU A 139 -1.69 -16.34 9.75
N ASP A 140 -2.10 -17.08 10.78
CA ASP A 140 -1.22 -17.96 11.56
C ASP A 140 -0.74 -19.15 10.71
N ILE A 141 -1.57 -19.72 9.84
CA ILE A 141 -1.16 -20.73 8.86
C ILE A 141 -0.12 -20.13 7.90
N PHE A 142 -0.36 -18.93 7.36
CA PHE A 142 0.58 -18.26 6.47
C PHE A 142 1.89 -17.92 7.16
N LYS A 143 1.83 -17.45 8.41
CA LYS A 143 2.99 -17.22 9.27
C LYS A 143 3.77 -18.50 9.56
N ASN A 144 3.06 -19.61 9.81
CA ASN A 144 3.67 -20.93 9.99
C ASN A 144 4.25 -21.50 8.67
N LEU A 145 3.80 -20.99 7.52
CA LEU A 145 4.36 -21.29 6.19
C LEU A 145 5.46 -20.29 5.78
N GLU A 146 5.92 -19.44 6.70
CA GLU A 146 6.92 -18.38 6.47
C GLU A 146 6.54 -17.36 5.39
N ILE A 147 5.24 -17.21 5.10
CA ILE A 147 4.72 -16.18 4.18
C ILE A 147 4.55 -14.89 4.98
N SER A 148 5.15 -13.79 4.52
CA SER A 148 5.08 -12.51 5.22
C SER A 148 3.70 -11.85 5.03
N GLU A 149 3.26 -11.04 6.00
CA GLU A 149 2.02 -10.26 5.87
C GLU A 149 2.06 -9.30 4.66
N SER A 150 3.24 -8.73 4.38
CA SER A 150 3.47 -7.91 3.18
C SER A 150 3.25 -8.69 1.89
N ASP A 151 3.58 -9.98 1.83
CA ASP A 151 3.36 -10.79 0.64
C ASP A 151 1.86 -11.03 0.40
N ILE A 152 1.09 -11.22 1.47
CA ILE A 152 -0.36 -11.39 1.38
C ILE A 152 -1.01 -10.09 0.91
N ASP A 153 -0.62 -8.95 1.49
CA ASP A 153 -1.16 -7.64 1.12
C ASP A 153 -0.89 -7.32 -0.35
N ASP A 154 0.32 -7.62 -0.84
CA ASP A 154 0.69 -7.41 -2.23
C ASP A 154 -0.12 -8.33 -3.17
N GLU A 155 -0.30 -9.60 -2.84
CA GLU A 155 -1.12 -10.54 -3.63
C GLU A 155 -2.59 -10.09 -3.69
N VAL A 156 -3.16 -9.63 -2.56
CA VAL A 156 -4.52 -9.09 -2.52
C VAL A 156 -4.64 -7.83 -3.38
N LEU A 157 -3.64 -6.95 -3.33
CA LEU A 157 -3.63 -5.72 -4.10
C LEU A 157 -3.53 -6.01 -5.61
N ILE A 158 -2.62 -6.90 -6.02
CA ILE A 158 -2.46 -7.36 -7.42
C ILE A 158 -3.79 -7.93 -7.92
N ALA A 159 -4.39 -8.88 -7.18
CA ALA A 159 -5.66 -9.48 -7.56
C ALA A 159 -6.81 -8.45 -7.65
N SER A 160 -6.85 -7.49 -6.73
CA SER A 160 -7.85 -6.41 -6.73
C SER A 160 -7.71 -5.52 -7.96
N TRP A 161 -6.50 -5.10 -8.29
CA TRP A 161 -6.23 -4.25 -9.45
C TRP A 161 -6.46 -4.97 -10.76
N GLU A 162 -6.09 -6.24 -10.87
CA GLU A 162 -6.45 -7.04 -12.04
C GLU A 162 -7.95 -7.10 -12.26
N HIS A 163 -8.72 -7.32 -11.20
CA HIS A 163 -10.17 -7.33 -11.27
C HIS A 163 -10.69 -5.97 -11.77
N GLU A 164 -10.22 -4.87 -11.19
CA GLU A 164 -10.63 -3.52 -11.57
C GLU A 164 -10.28 -3.20 -13.04
N ILE A 165 -9.13 -3.66 -13.54
CA ILE A 165 -8.75 -3.55 -14.96
C ILE A 165 -9.73 -4.36 -15.83
N LYS A 166 -10.00 -5.61 -15.46
CA LYS A 166 -10.92 -6.51 -16.19
C LYS A 166 -12.34 -5.96 -16.29
N VAL A 167 -12.82 -5.22 -15.28
CA VAL A 167 -14.14 -4.55 -15.29
C VAL A 167 -14.11 -3.14 -15.92
N GLY A 168 -13.03 -2.77 -16.61
CA GLY A 168 -12.93 -1.54 -17.39
C GLY A 168 -12.58 -0.29 -16.57
N LYS A 169 -12.10 -0.44 -15.33
CA LYS A 169 -11.73 0.69 -14.46
C LYS A 169 -10.22 0.95 -14.42
N GLN A 170 -9.49 0.61 -15.49
CA GLN A 170 -8.05 0.81 -15.63
C GLN A 170 -7.58 2.23 -15.27
N LYS A 171 -8.38 3.26 -15.58
CA LYS A 171 -8.06 4.66 -15.22
C LYS A 171 -7.87 4.84 -13.70
N LYS A 172 -8.70 4.20 -12.88
CA LYS A 172 -8.58 4.29 -11.41
C LYS A 172 -7.28 3.66 -10.92
N VAL A 173 -6.90 2.52 -11.52
CA VAL A 173 -5.64 1.85 -11.18
C VAL A 173 -4.46 2.75 -11.56
N ASN A 174 -4.49 3.38 -12.74
CA ASN A 174 -3.48 4.39 -13.11
C ASN A 174 -3.41 5.57 -12.13
N ASP A 175 -4.55 6.05 -11.63
CA ASP A 175 -4.57 7.12 -10.63
C ASP A 175 -3.91 6.66 -9.32
N PHE A 176 -4.08 5.39 -8.91
CA PHE A 176 -3.38 4.80 -7.75
C PHE A 176 -1.88 4.61 -7.99
N LEU A 177 -1.47 4.12 -9.16
CA LEU A 177 -0.04 3.99 -9.51
C LEU A 177 0.66 5.36 -9.45
N LYS A 178 -0.02 6.39 -9.97
CA LYS A 178 0.47 7.76 -9.89
C LYS A 178 0.58 8.24 -8.44
N ASP A 179 -0.45 8.04 -7.63
CA ASP A 179 -0.44 8.44 -6.21
C ASP A 179 0.69 7.75 -5.42
N MET A 180 0.93 6.45 -5.67
CA MET A 180 2.06 5.73 -5.07
C MET A 180 3.41 6.30 -5.51
N PHE A 181 3.56 6.58 -6.81
CA PHE A 181 4.79 7.16 -7.34
C PHE A 181 5.05 8.56 -6.77
N ASP A 182 4.01 9.40 -6.70
CA ASP A 182 4.08 10.77 -6.17
C ASP A 182 4.36 10.77 -4.64
N LYS A 183 4.11 9.65 -3.95
CA LYS A 183 4.44 9.41 -2.53
C LYS A 183 5.78 8.72 -2.32
N GLU A 184 6.61 8.61 -3.36
CA GLU A 184 7.92 7.97 -3.31
C GLU A 184 7.87 6.46 -2.97
N GLU A 185 6.73 5.79 -3.18
CA GLU A 185 6.58 4.34 -2.99
C GLU A 185 7.10 3.54 -4.20
N ILE A 186 8.15 4.04 -4.87
CA ILE A 186 8.76 3.42 -6.07
C ILE A 186 9.22 1.98 -5.81
N PRO A 187 9.91 1.66 -4.69
CA PRO A 187 10.32 0.28 -4.41
C PRO A 187 9.14 -0.69 -4.36
N ARG A 188 8.01 -0.25 -3.80
CA ARG A 188 6.79 -1.05 -3.73
C ARG A 188 6.17 -1.29 -5.10
N LEU A 189 6.18 -0.28 -5.98
CA LEU A 189 5.72 -0.44 -7.37
C LEU A 189 6.58 -1.46 -8.14
N ILE A 190 7.90 -1.44 -7.94
CA ILE A 190 8.83 -2.42 -8.52
C ILE A 190 8.52 -3.82 -7.99
N GLU A 191 8.30 -3.96 -6.68
CA GLU A 191 7.95 -5.25 -6.05
C GLU A 191 6.61 -5.80 -6.57
N LEU A 192 5.59 -4.95 -6.71
CA LEU A 192 4.29 -5.35 -7.27
C LEU A 192 4.41 -5.80 -8.73
N ALA A 193 5.21 -5.10 -9.54
CA ALA A 193 5.51 -5.54 -10.91
C ALA A 193 6.24 -6.89 -10.90
N TYR A 194 7.20 -7.07 -10.00
CA TYR A 194 7.96 -8.32 -9.86
C TYR A 194 7.10 -9.49 -9.38
N LYS A 195 6.15 -9.28 -8.47
CA LYS A 195 5.27 -10.35 -7.96
C LYS A 195 4.17 -10.72 -8.94
N SER A 196 3.67 -9.75 -9.72
CA SER A 196 2.62 -9.99 -10.70
C SER A 196 3.02 -11.04 -11.76
N GLU A 197 2.01 -11.76 -12.26
CA GLU A 197 2.21 -12.73 -13.34
C GLU A 197 2.69 -12.01 -14.61
N THR A 198 3.73 -12.56 -15.25
CA THR A 198 4.31 -12.03 -16.49
C THR A 198 3.23 -11.81 -17.54
N SER A 199 3.20 -10.63 -18.17
CA SER A 199 2.19 -10.27 -19.17
C SER A 199 0.73 -10.21 -18.65
N SER A 200 0.50 -10.27 -17.34
CA SER A 200 -0.82 -9.94 -16.78
C SER A 200 -1.19 -8.49 -17.05
N PRO A 201 -2.50 -8.14 -17.08
CA PRO A 201 -2.93 -6.77 -17.34
C PRO A 201 -2.35 -5.74 -16.35
N ILE A 202 -2.15 -6.13 -15.09
CA ILE A 202 -1.56 -5.25 -14.09
C ILE A 202 -0.04 -5.13 -14.24
N ASN A 203 0.66 -6.25 -14.52
CA ASN A 203 2.09 -6.24 -14.82
C ASN A 203 2.41 -5.28 -15.97
N ILE A 204 1.68 -5.42 -17.09
CA ILE A 204 1.82 -4.53 -18.25
C ILE A 204 1.54 -3.08 -17.85
N LEU A 205 0.47 -2.83 -17.09
CA LEU A 205 0.10 -1.47 -16.69
C LEU A 205 1.16 -0.78 -15.82
N ILE A 206 1.73 -1.50 -14.86
CA ILE A 206 2.80 -0.98 -14.01
C ILE A 206 4.05 -0.72 -14.84
N LEU A 207 4.47 -1.68 -15.68
CA LEU A 207 5.66 -1.54 -16.51
C LEU A 207 5.52 -0.42 -17.55
N ASP A 208 4.35 -0.24 -18.15
CA ASP A 208 4.06 0.89 -19.04
C ASP A 208 4.12 2.24 -18.29
N PHE A 209 3.65 2.27 -17.05
CA PHE A 209 3.74 3.46 -16.21
C PHE A 209 5.20 3.80 -15.88
N LEU A 210 6.00 2.81 -15.47
CA LEU A 210 7.44 2.99 -15.18
C LEU A 210 8.22 3.35 -16.45
N SER A 211 7.88 2.76 -17.60
CA SER A 211 8.49 3.10 -18.89
C SER A 211 8.34 4.59 -19.19
N LYS A 212 7.12 5.14 -19.07
CA LYS A 212 6.90 6.58 -19.29
C LYS A 212 7.74 7.45 -18.37
N LYS A 213 7.92 7.03 -17.11
CA LYS A 213 8.78 7.76 -16.16
C LYS A 213 10.26 7.69 -16.52
N LEU A 214 10.72 6.58 -17.08
CA LEU A 214 12.09 6.44 -17.59
C LEU A 214 12.30 7.23 -18.90
N GLU A 215 11.30 7.32 -19.77
CA GLU A 215 11.32 8.18 -20.97
C GLU A 215 11.47 9.67 -20.60
N ASP A 216 10.87 10.08 -19.48
CA ASP A 216 11.05 11.41 -18.87
C ASP A 216 12.39 11.55 -18.12
N TYR A 217 13.30 10.57 -18.22
CA TYR A 217 14.59 10.50 -17.52
C TYR A 217 14.49 10.67 -16.00
N ASN A 218 13.47 10.08 -15.38
CA ASN A 218 13.31 10.14 -13.93
C ASN A 218 14.46 9.42 -13.19
N ILE A 219 15.38 10.21 -12.62
CA ILE A 219 16.58 9.73 -11.94
C ILE A 219 16.26 8.92 -10.68
N LEU A 220 15.20 9.27 -9.95
CA LEU A 220 14.79 8.53 -8.74
C LEU A 220 14.42 7.10 -9.12
N LEU A 221 13.56 6.93 -10.12
CA LEU A 221 13.19 5.60 -10.62
C LEU A 221 14.41 4.81 -11.13
N TYR A 222 15.29 5.46 -11.90
CA TYR A 222 16.51 4.79 -12.37
C TYR A 222 17.39 4.32 -11.21
N THR A 223 17.54 5.15 -10.18
CA THR A 223 18.34 4.84 -8.99
C THR A 223 17.76 3.67 -8.22
N GLU A 224 16.43 3.63 -8.04
CA GLU A 224 15.75 2.50 -7.41
C GLU A 224 15.93 1.21 -8.21
N LEU A 225 15.75 1.24 -9.53
CA LEU A 225 15.99 0.07 -10.40
C LEU A 225 17.45 -0.39 -10.37
N LYS A 226 18.41 0.54 -10.30
CA LYS A 226 19.85 0.22 -10.19
C LYS A 226 20.18 -0.50 -8.89
N ASN A 227 19.53 -0.11 -7.80
CA ASN A 227 19.78 -0.65 -6.46
C ASN A 227 19.05 -1.97 -6.19
N ASN A 228 18.10 -2.35 -7.04
CA ASN A 228 17.36 -3.61 -6.91
C ASN A 228 18.24 -4.85 -7.11
N GLU A 229 17.72 -5.99 -6.64
CA GLU A 229 18.37 -7.28 -6.87
C GLU A 229 18.41 -7.59 -8.37
N LYS A 230 19.54 -8.14 -8.84
CA LYS A 230 19.73 -8.53 -10.23
C LYS A 230 18.59 -9.39 -10.78
N LYS A 231 18.09 -10.35 -9.98
CA LYS A 231 17.00 -11.25 -10.36
C LYS A 231 15.70 -10.50 -10.64
N VAL A 232 15.44 -9.43 -9.88
CA VAL A 232 14.25 -8.60 -10.00
C VAL A 232 14.35 -7.79 -11.30
N LEU A 233 15.45 -7.06 -11.47
CA LEU A 233 15.66 -6.23 -12.67
C LEU A 233 15.57 -7.05 -13.95
N LEU A 234 16.27 -8.19 -14.03
CA LEU A 234 16.23 -9.05 -15.23
C LEU A 234 14.82 -9.59 -15.50
N LYS A 235 14.06 -9.99 -14.47
CA LYS A 235 12.67 -10.43 -14.68
C LYS A 235 11.83 -9.31 -15.31
N LEU A 236 11.88 -8.10 -14.76
CA LEU A 236 11.08 -6.97 -15.27
C LEU A 236 11.41 -6.63 -16.73
N LEU A 237 12.70 -6.70 -17.11
CA LEU A 237 13.15 -6.48 -18.48
C LEU A 237 12.66 -7.59 -19.43
N MET A 238 12.54 -8.83 -18.95
CA MET A 238 12.00 -9.94 -19.75
C MET A 238 10.48 -9.90 -19.89
N ASP A 239 9.78 -9.38 -18.88
CA ASP A 239 8.32 -9.36 -18.84
C ASP A 239 7.70 -8.37 -19.84
N ASN A 240 8.42 -7.32 -20.22
CA ASN A 240 7.92 -6.27 -21.12
C ASN A 240 9.04 -5.68 -21.99
N SER A 241 8.94 -5.91 -23.30
CA SER A 241 9.93 -5.44 -24.29
C SER A 241 10.00 -3.92 -24.41
N GLN A 242 8.91 -3.20 -24.16
CA GLN A 242 8.93 -1.73 -24.16
C GLN A 242 9.75 -1.23 -22.96
N PHE A 243 9.47 -1.75 -21.77
CA PHE A 243 10.21 -1.42 -20.57
C PHE A 243 11.70 -1.77 -20.71
N GLN A 244 12.02 -2.91 -21.31
CA GLN A 244 13.39 -3.31 -21.67
C GLN A 244 14.10 -2.23 -22.48
N LEU A 245 13.52 -1.84 -23.62
CA LEU A 245 14.11 -0.85 -24.52
C LEU A 245 14.27 0.50 -23.83
N THR A 246 13.24 0.96 -23.13
CA THR A 246 13.26 2.23 -22.40
C THR A 246 14.33 2.25 -21.30
N PHE A 247 14.49 1.15 -20.56
CA PHE A 247 15.52 1.08 -19.51
C PHE A 247 16.94 1.06 -20.10
N VAL A 248 17.14 0.34 -21.21
CA VAL A 248 18.41 0.40 -21.97
C VAL A 248 18.68 1.82 -22.44
N ASP A 249 17.69 2.48 -23.07
CA ASP A 249 17.83 3.86 -23.54
C ASP A 249 18.17 4.84 -22.41
N ALA A 250 17.51 4.72 -21.25
CA ALA A 250 17.81 5.52 -20.07
C ALA A 250 19.24 5.28 -19.56
N THR A 251 19.72 4.03 -19.56
CA THR A 251 21.10 3.69 -19.17
C THR A 251 22.12 4.31 -20.13
N PHE A 252 21.86 4.27 -21.44
CA PHE A 252 22.73 4.89 -22.43
C PHE A 252 22.69 6.42 -22.39
N TYR A 253 21.52 7.00 -22.07
CA TYR A 253 21.41 8.43 -21.83
C TYR A 253 22.23 8.85 -20.61
N ILE A 254 22.20 8.08 -19.52
CA ILE A 254 22.98 8.35 -18.31
C ILE A 254 24.46 8.33 -18.60
N GLY A 255 24.97 7.28 -19.26
CA GLY A 255 26.38 7.22 -19.61
C GLY A 255 26.80 8.39 -20.50
N ARG A 256 26.01 8.72 -21.54
CA ARG A 256 26.30 9.87 -22.41
C ARG A 256 26.41 11.21 -21.67
N ASN A 257 25.70 11.39 -20.56
CA ASN A 257 25.76 12.62 -19.76
C ASN A 257 26.75 12.54 -18.59
N MET A 258 27.64 11.53 -18.57
CA MET A 258 28.75 11.50 -17.63
C MET A 258 29.85 12.43 -18.09
N GLU A 259 30.40 13.15 -17.12
CA GLU A 259 31.60 13.97 -17.27
C GLU A 259 32.67 13.44 -16.31
N LYS A 260 33.92 13.81 -16.56
CA LYS A 260 35.01 13.47 -15.63
C LYS A 260 35.05 14.48 -14.49
N ASP A 261 35.16 13.98 -13.27
CA ASP A 261 35.37 14.82 -12.09
C ASP A 261 36.85 15.20 -11.88
N GLU A 262 37.15 15.81 -10.74
CA GLU A 262 38.52 16.24 -10.38
C GLU A 262 39.49 15.07 -10.23
N ASP A 263 38.99 13.86 -9.97
CA ASP A 263 39.76 12.62 -9.84
C ASP A 263 39.85 11.85 -11.17
N GLU A 264 39.38 12.44 -12.28
CA GLU A 264 39.28 11.84 -13.62
C GLU A 264 38.29 10.66 -13.72
N ASP A 265 37.41 10.50 -12.72
CA ASP A 265 36.38 9.47 -12.68
C ASP A 265 35.09 9.94 -13.35
N TRP A 266 34.40 9.03 -14.07
CA TRP A 266 33.13 9.38 -14.71
C TRP A 266 32.00 9.49 -13.69
N ILE A 267 31.30 10.62 -13.71
CA ILE A 267 30.15 10.91 -12.86
C ILE A 267 29.10 11.74 -13.59
N THR A 268 27.82 11.55 -13.27
CA THR A 268 26.76 12.46 -13.73
C THR A 268 26.56 13.62 -12.75
N SER A 269 25.90 14.69 -13.21
CA SER A 269 25.41 15.77 -12.33
C SER A 269 24.41 15.33 -11.26
N THR A 270 23.96 14.08 -11.33
CA THR A 270 23.01 13.44 -10.40
C THR A 270 23.67 12.36 -9.54
N GLU A 271 25.00 12.39 -9.42
CA GLU A 271 25.82 11.52 -8.55
C GLU A 271 25.78 10.03 -8.93
N ILE A 272 25.39 9.68 -10.17
CA ILE A 272 25.53 8.32 -10.68
C ILE A 272 26.99 8.13 -11.12
N THR A 273 27.67 7.16 -10.53
CA THR A 273 29.11 6.93 -10.75
C THR A 273 29.39 5.99 -11.92
N TYR A 274 30.63 5.97 -12.40
CA TYR A 274 31.08 4.96 -13.38
C TYR A 274 30.81 3.52 -12.92
N ASN A 275 31.07 3.24 -11.64
CA ASN A 275 30.87 1.91 -11.06
C ASN A 275 29.40 1.47 -11.08
N ASP A 276 28.49 2.43 -10.91
CA ASP A 276 27.05 2.20 -11.03
C ASP A 276 26.66 1.81 -12.45
N LEU A 277 27.13 2.57 -13.44
CA LEU A 277 26.91 2.27 -14.85
C LEU A 277 27.49 0.91 -15.22
N LYS A 278 28.74 0.65 -14.84
CA LYS A 278 29.43 -0.62 -15.05
C LYS A 278 28.65 -1.79 -14.46
N LYS A 279 28.16 -1.67 -13.21
CA LYS A 279 27.34 -2.69 -12.55
C LYS A 279 26.09 -3.01 -13.36
N ILE A 280 25.39 -2.00 -13.87
CA ILE A 280 24.18 -2.21 -14.68
C ILE A 280 24.49 -2.86 -16.02
N ILE A 281 25.53 -2.41 -16.71
CA ILE A 281 25.97 -3.03 -17.98
C ILE A 281 26.31 -4.51 -17.77
N LEU A 282 27.05 -4.85 -16.71
CA LEU A 282 27.36 -6.24 -16.38
C LEU A 282 26.11 -7.07 -16.06
N ILE A 283 25.10 -6.49 -15.39
CA ILE A 283 23.81 -7.17 -15.17
C ILE A 283 23.12 -7.47 -16.50
N LEU A 284 23.07 -6.50 -17.41
CA LEU A 284 22.41 -6.64 -18.70
C LEU A 284 23.15 -7.62 -19.62
N LEU A 285 24.48 -7.65 -19.57
CA LEU A 285 25.30 -8.62 -20.30
C LEU A 285 25.16 -10.05 -19.75
N ASP A 286 24.92 -10.23 -18.46
CA ASP A 286 24.59 -11.56 -17.92
C ASP A 286 23.09 -11.92 -18.04
N GLY A 287 22.32 -11.11 -18.78
CA GLY A 287 20.93 -11.38 -19.09
C GLY A 287 20.73 -12.38 -20.23
N PRO A 288 19.48 -12.61 -20.64
CA PRO A 288 19.16 -13.42 -21.82
C PRO A 288 19.83 -12.91 -23.09
N ARG A 289 20.00 -13.79 -24.08
CA ARG A 289 20.81 -13.55 -25.29
C ARG A 289 20.37 -12.32 -26.08
N ASP A 290 19.08 -12.02 -26.11
CA ASP A 290 18.50 -10.84 -26.74
C ASP A 290 18.90 -9.54 -26.02
N ILE A 291 18.88 -9.51 -24.68
CA ILE A 291 19.40 -8.39 -23.89
C ILE A 291 20.90 -8.23 -24.15
N TYR A 292 21.67 -9.32 -24.04
CA TYR A 292 23.11 -9.30 -24.28
C TYR A 292 23.46 -8.70 -25.64
N GLN A 293 22.81 -9.19 -26.71
CA GLN A 293 23.07 -8.74 -28.07
C GLN A 293 22.71 -7.26 -28.25
N LEU A 294 21.56 -6.84 -27.70
CA LEU A 294 21.13 -5.44 -27.71
C LEU A 294 22.18 -4.52 -27.07
N ILE A 295 22.75 -4.91 -25.92
CA ILE A 295 23.75 -4.11 -25.21
C ILE A 295 25.08 -4.05 -25.98
N VAL A 296 25.57 -5.18 -26.48
CA VAL A 296 26.81 -5.22 -27.28
C VAL A 296 26.70 -4.33 -28.51
N ASP A 297 25.58 -4.40 -29.23
CA ASP A 297 25.38 -3.59 -30.43
C ASP A 297 25.24 -2.10 -30.08
N ARG A 298 24.56 -1.76 -28.99
CA ARG A 298 24.45 -0.38 -28.51
C ARG A 298 25.78 0.20 -28.05
N ILE A 299 26.63 -0.55 -27.33
CA ILE A 299 27.96 -0.08 -26.91
C ILE A 299 28.84 0.23 -28.12
N LYS A 300 28.84 -0.65 -29.13
CA LYS A 300 29.61 -0.45 -30.37
C LYS A 300 29.24 0.83 -31.10
N LEU A 301 27.96 1.22 -31.07
CA LEU A 301 27.50 2.48 -31.65
C LEU A 301 27.82 3.67 -30.74
N ALA A 302 27.61 3.54 -29.43
CA ALA A 302 27.75 4.64 -28.48
C ALA A 302 29.20 5.10 -28.31
N LYS A 303 30.18 4.19 -28.41
CA LYS A 303 31.61 4.53 -28.32
C LYS A 303 32.12 5.40 -29.47
N GLU A 304 31.42 5.45 -30.60
CA GLU A 304 31.76 6.37 -31.69
C GLU A 304 31.40 7.83 -31.35
N LEU A 305 30.61 8.05 -30.30
CA LEU A 305 30.05 9.35 -29.93
C LEU A 305 30.60 9.87 -28.61
N ASP A 306 30.69 9.03 -27.58
CA ASP A 306 31.08 9.46 -26.22
C ASP A 306 32.13 8.52 -25.60
N ALA A 307 33.20 9.11 -25.06
CA ALA A 307 34.41 8.38 -24.62
C ALA A 307 34.17 7.43 -23.42
N VAL A 308 33.17 7.70 -22.58
CA VAL A 308 32.78 6.82 -21.48
C VAL A 308 32.46 5.39 -21.97
N TRP A 309 31.93 5.26 -23.19
CA TRP A 309 31.57 3.96 -23.76
C TRP A 309 32.78 3.18 -24.28
N GLU A 310 33.90 3.84 -24.61
CA GLU A 310 35.18 3.18 -24.86
C GLU A 310 35.68 2.50 -23.58
N ASP A 311 35.59 3.21 -22.45
CA ASP A 311 35.94 2.67 -21.14
C ASP A 311 35.02 1.51 -20.77
N VAL A 312 33.69 1.65 -20.93
CA VAL A 312 32.72 0.56 -20.66
C VAL A 312 32.98 -0.67 -21.53
N GLU A 313 33.29 -0.52 -22.83
CA GLU A 313 33.61 -1.66 -23.71
C GLU A 313 34.84 -2.41 -23.20
N ARG A 314 35.91 -1.68 -22.89
CA ARG A 314 37.16 -2.26 -22.35
C ARG A 314 36.91 -2.99 -21.03
N ASP A 315 36.07 -2.44 -20.18
CA ASP A 315 35.89 -2.89 -18.80
C ASP A 315 34.81 -3.97 -18.61
N CYS A 316 33.86 -4.08 -19.55
CA CYS A 316 32.70 -4.99 -19.43
C CYS A 316 32.65 -6.07 -20.51
N ILE A 317 33.29 -5.86 -21.66
CA ILE A 317 33.18 -6.77 -22.82
C ILE A 317 34.52 -7.44 -23.16
N LEU A 318 35.63 -6.68 -23.16
CA LEU A 318 36.96 -7.14 -23.56
C LEU A 318 37.73 -7.84 -22.41
#